data_AF-A0A7C8NTD1-F1
#
_entry.id   AF-A0A7C8NTD1-F1
#
_cell.length_a   1.000
_cell.length_b   1.000
_cell.length_c   1.000
_cell.angle_alpha   90.00
_cell.angle_beta   90.00
_cell.angle_gamma   90.00
#
_symmetry.space_group_name_H-M   'P 1'
#
loop_
_entity.id
_entity.type
_entity.pdbx_description
1 polymer ?
#
loop_
_entity_poly.entity_id
_entity_poly.type
_entity_poly.pdbx_seq_one_letter_code
_entity_poly.pdbx_strand_id
1 'polypeptide(L)'
;MPQKSKARMMGDFELAKQSFSDDEHEEKFYVTAIGLPRKYKGAIGVDEDGYLTLTSTQIKSAAVAAQRVKMILLVGGFGGSPYLRRRVQEWVDKEKYTIEVAQPPDAWTSIARGAVMHGIESHTIKDRIARISYGVYVDVRFNEGIHPKYHVDNYHDEYDGILRVRDQMEWFTKKVGIVILLHAYFKHLGVRINGIKSVFRVTYCQHLETEEFADPGDLKITDALYAYNGDDTPAKPSGYGVRPLCDLETDLNSIPKEKWKVRNKTDGTSYYMIEFDFVMEVEGEKLLFGLEIDGVKYSGVSATFH
;
A
#
# COMPACT_ATOMS: atom_id res chain seq x y z
N MET A 1 -31.52 30.38 -2.23
CA MET A 1 -30.57 30.32 -3.36
C MET A 1 -29.15 30.19 -2.82
N PRO A 2 -28.51 29.00 -2.88
CA PRO A 2 -27.04 28.95 -2.74
C PRO A 2 -26.27 27.93 -3.62
N GLN A 3 -26.91 26.90 -4.19
CA GLN A 3 -26.19 25.84 -4.94
C GLN A 3 -25.94 26.17 -6.42
N LYS A 4 -26.90 26.81 -7.10
CA LYS A 4 -26.79 27.14 -8.53
C LYS A 4 -25.70 28.19 -8.83
N SER A 5 -25.43 29.10 -7.90
CA SER A 5 -24.38 30.12 -8.05
C SER A 5 -22.97 29.54 -7.88
N LYS A 6 -22.79 28.58 -6.95
CA LYS A 6 -21.51 27.88 -6.75
C LYS A 6 -21.15 26.99 -7.94
N ALA A 7 -22.11 26.24 -8.47
CA ALA A 7 -21.88 25.39 -9.64
C ALA A 7 -21.51 26.21 -10.88
N ARG A 8 -22.18 27.35 -11.09
CA ARG A 8 -21.84 28.28 -12.19
C ARG A 8 -20.45 28.88 -12.01
N MET A 9 -20.12 29.36 -10.82
CA MET A 9 -18.79 29.91 -10.51
C MET A 9 -17.68 28.87 -10.70
N MET A 10 -17.94 27.61 -10.31
CA MET A 10 -16.99 26.51 -10.52
C MET A 10 -16.83 26.18 -12.02
N GLY A 11 -17.93 26.21 -12.79
CA GLY A 11 -17.88 26.02 -14.24
C GLY A 11 -17.09 27.13 -14.96
N ASP A 12 -17.35 28.39 -14.60
CA ASP A 12 -16.64 29.55 -15.15
C ASP A 12 -15.14 29.49 -14.78
N PHE A 13 -14.81 29.02 -13.57
CA PHE A 13 -13.43 28.81 -13.13
C PHE A 13 -12.72 27.69 -13.90
N GLU A 14 -13.36 26.54 -14.10
CA GLU A 14 -12.76 25.43 -14.85
C GLU A 14 -12.51 25.79 -16.33
N LEU A 15 -13.37 26.62 -16.92
CA LEU A 15 -13.14 27.19 -18.27
C LEU A 15 -11.92 28.10 -18.30
N ALA A 16 -11.81 29.04 -17.36
CA ALA A 16 -10.68 29.96 -17.28
C ALA A 16 -9.35 29.23 -17.00
N LYS A 17 -9.38 28.19 -16.17
CA LYS A 17 -8.20 27.36 -15.85
C LYS A 17 -7.65 26.64 -17.08
N GLN A 18 -8.51 26.24 -18.02
CA GLN A 18 -8.08 25.56 -19.25
C GLN A 18 -7.41 26.50 -20.25
N SER A 19 -7.78 27.79 -20.23
CA SER A 19 -7.22 28.83 -21.09
C SER A 19 -6.07 29.62 -20.45
N PHE A 20 -5.72 29.33 -19.19
CA PHE A 20 -4.72 30.11 -18.45
C PHE A 20 -3.31 29.93 -19.06
N SER A 21 -2.89 30.93 -19.84
CA SER A 21 -1.50 31.26 -20.13
C SER A 21 -1.14 32.48 -19.28
N ASP A 22 -0.03 32.41 -18.54
CA ASP A 22 0.49 33.54 -17.75
C ASP A 22 1.11 34.57 -18.71
N ASP A 23 0.32 35.08 -19.66
CA ASP A 23 0.70 36.18 -20.52
C ASP A 23 0.47 37.48 -19.73
N GLU A 24 1.47 38.35 -19.68
CA GLU A 24 1.53 39.56 -18.82
C GLU A 24 0.43 40.61 -19.09
N HIS A 25 -0.55 40.32 -19.96
CA HIS A 25 -1.75 41.12 -20.09
C HIS A 25 -2.77 40.59 -19.10
N GLU A 26 -2.90 41.25 -17.94
CA GLU A 26 -3.90 40.95 -16.90
C GLU A 26 -5.26 40.55 -17.51
N GLU A 27 -5.52 39.25 -17.69
CA GLU A 27 -6.88 38.76 -17.94
C GLU A 27 -7.65 38.91 -16.62
N LYS A 28 -8.17 40.11 -16.38
CA LYS A 28 -9.06 40.39 -15.27
C LYS A 28 -10.40 39.73 -15.54
N PHE A 29 -10.59 38.54 -14.98
CA PHE A 29 -11.90 37.91 -14.93
C PHE A 29 -12.72 38.50 -13.79
N TYR A 30 -13.75 39.27 -14.15
CA TYR A 30 -14.72 39.78 -13.19
C TYR A 30 -15.73 38.68 -12.86
N VAL A 31 -15.49 37.94 -11.79
CA VAL A 31 -16.54 37.14 -11.17
C VAL A 31 -17.43 38.09 -10.37
N THR A 32 -18.69 38.25 -10.75
CA THR A 32 -19.67 39.07 -10.01
C THR A 32 -19.95 38.40 -8.66
N ALA A 33 -19.09 38.63 -7.67
CA ALA A 33 -19.29 38.21 -6.30
C ALA A 33 -20.30 39.16 -5.64
N ILE A 34 -21.59 38.80 -5.70
CA ILE A 34 -22.59 39.45 -4.86
C ILE A 34 -22.30 39.05 -3.41
N GLY A 35 -21.70 39.95 -2.63
CA GLY A 35 -21.65 39.87 -1.16
C GLY A 35 -20.32 39.51 -0.49
N LEU A 36 -19.16 39.59 -1.15
CA LEU A 36 -17.86 39.45 -0.47
C LEU A 36 -17.24 40.83 -0.16
N PRO A 37 -16.85 41.12 1.10
CA PRO A 37 -16.20 42.38 1.44
C PRO A 37 -14.86 42.52 0.70
N ARG A 38 -14.64 43.72 0.13
CA ARG A 38 -13.40 44.14 -0.54
C ARG A 38 -12.22 44.15 0.45
N LYS A 39 -11.56 43.02 0.67
CA LYS A 39 -10.20 42.93 1.24
C LYS A 39 -9.66 41.50 1.15
N TYR A 40 -9.39 41.02 -0.06
CA TYR A 40 -8.48 39.89 -0.28
C TYR A 40 -7.65 40.18 -1.54
N LYS A 41 -6.63 41.01 -1.39
CA LYS A 41 -5.44 40.96 -2.26
C LYS A 41 -4.48 39.97 -1.58
N GLY A 42 -4.22 38.83 -2.20
CA GLY A 42 -3.13 37.93 -1.79
C GLY A 42 -3.49 36.54 -1.24
N ALA A 43 -4.61 35.92 -1.66
CA ALA A 43 -4.99 34.58 -1.19
C ALA A 43 -4.99 33.48 -2.27
N ILE A 44 -4.05 33.56 -3.22
CA ILE A 44 -3.61 32.37 -3.99
C ILE A 44 -2.17 32.09 -3.57
N GLY A 45 -1.98 31.84 -2.28
CA GLY A 45 -0.77 31.24 -1.73
C GLY A 45 -1.06 29.79 -1.44
N VAL A 46 -1.34 29.00 -2.47
CA VAL A 46 -1.04 27.56 -2.40
C VAL A 46 0.48 27.55 -2.59
N ASP A 47 1.27 27.00 -1.65
CA ASP A 47 2.75 26.89 -1.77
C ASP A 47 3.15 26.80 -3.26
N GLU A 48 3.69 27.88 -3.82
CA GLU A 48 3.58 28.19 -5.27
C GLU A 48 4.22 27.12 -6.20
N ASP A 49 4.95 26.17 -5.61
CA ASP A 49 5.74 25.16 -6.31
C ASP A 49 5.62 23.74 -5.72
N GLY A 50 4.53 23.40 -5.02
CA GLY A 50 4.35 22.07 -4.41
C GLY A 50 4.60 20.89 -5.39
N TYR A 51 4.24 21.06 -6.66
CA TYR A 51 4.51 20.09 -7.72
C TYR A 51 6.01 20.00 -8.09
N LEU A 52 6.77 21.09 -8.02
CA LEU A 52 8.23 21.07 -8.20
C LEU A 52 8.92 20.42 -7.01
N THR A 53 8.44 20.65 -5.78
CA THR A 53 8.96 19.97 -4.58
C THR A 53 8.80 18.45 -4.70
N LEU A 54 7.62 17.98 -5.13
CA LEU A 54 7.37 16.56 -5.38
C LEU A 54 8.28 16.02 -6.49
N THR A 55 8.39 16.73 -7.61
CA THR A 55 9.24 16.34 -8.76
C THR A 55 10.73 16.26 -8.37
N SER A 56 11.22 17.26 -7.65
CA SER A 56 12.59 17.33 -7.12
C SER A 56 12.89 16.17 -6.18
N THR A 57 11.96 15.85 -5.29
CA THR A 57 12.07 14.72 -4.36
C THR A 57 12.22 13.41 -5.15
N GLN A 58 11.35 13.16 -6.13
CA GLN A 58 11.40 11.95 -6.96
C GLN A 58 12.72 11.82 -7.76
N ILE A 59 13.21 12.91 -8.36
CA ILE A 59 14.48 12.90 -9.11
C ILE A 59 15.66 12.59 -8.19
N LYS A 60 15.74 13.24 -7.02
CA LYS A 60 16.80 12.96 -6.03
C LYS A 60 16.77 11.49 -5.62
N SER A 61 15.59 10.93 -5.41
CA SER A 61 15.48 9.54 -4.99
C SER A 61 15.84 8.54 -6.08
N ALA A 62 15.51 8.83 -7.34
CA ALA A 62 16.02 8.04 -8.47
C ALA A 62 17.55 8.10 -8.53
N ALA A 63 18.16 9.28 -8.34
CA ALA A 63 19.61 9.45 -8.40
C ALA A 63 20.34 8.62 -7.34
N VAL A 64 19.85 8.62 -6.09
CA VAL A 64 20.45 7.81 -5.02
C VAL A 64 20.24 6.30 -5.26
N ALA A 65 19.14 5.91 -5.93
CA ALA A 65 18.95 4.54 -6.42
C ALA A 65 19.84 4.17 -7.62
N ALA A 66 20.84 5.01 -7.96
CA ALA A 66 21.67 4.91 -9.14
C ALA A 66 20.87 4.86 -10.47
N GLN A 67 19.68 5.44 -10.49
CA GLN A 67 18.84 5.57 -11.67
C GLN A 67 18.88 7.00 -12.21
N ARG A 68 18.94 7.12 -13.55
CA ARG A 68 18.89 8.43 -14.23
C ARG A 68 17.49 8.67 -14.79
N VAL A 69 16.85 9.74 -14.33
CA VAL A 69 15.62 10.24 -14.97
C VAL A 69 15.97 10.81 -16.34
N LYS A 70 15.28 10.33 -17.38
CA LYS A 70 15.50 10.77 -18.77
C LYS A 70 14.48 11.81 -19.21
N MET A 71 13.25 11.68 -18.74
CA MET A 71 12.11 12.46 -19.21
C MET A 71 11.10 12.66 -18.08
N ILE A 72 10.47 13.83 -18.04
CA ILE A 72 9.24 14.13 -17.30
C ILE A 72 8.11 14.19 -18.33
N LEU A 73 7.11 13.32 -18.19
CA LEU A 73 5.94 13.28 -19.06
C LEU A 73 4.73 13.89 -18.35
N LEU A 74 4.23 15.02 -18.86
CA LEU A 74 3.10 15.75 -18.29
C LEU A 74 1.78 15.23 -18.86
N VAL A 75 0.98 14.54 -18.05
CA VAL A 75 -0.29 13.92 -18.47
C VAL A 75 -1.44 14.26 -17.51
N GLY A 76 -2.68 14.04 -17.96
CA GLY A 76 -3.90 14.43 -17.26
C GLY A 76 -4.28 15.89 -17.48
N GLY A 77 -5.42 16.33 -16.92
CA GLY A 77 -5.96 17.67 -17.15
C GLY A 77 -5.01 18.80 -16.72
N PHE A 78 -4.35 18.66 -15.57
CA PHE A 78 -3.32 19.62 -15.14
C PHE A 78 -2.02 19.49 -15.95
N GLY A 79 -1.64 18.25 -16.31
CA GLY A 79 -0.50 17.97 -17.18
C GLY A 79 -0.61 18.56 -18.58
N GLY A 80 -1.83 18.85 -19.06
CA GLY A 80 -2.09 19.54 -20.32
C GLY A 80 -1.93 21.07 -20.26
N SER A 81 -1.66 21.65 -19.10
CA SER A 81 -1.50 23.10 -18.96
C SER A 81 -0.19 23.59 -19.59
N PRO A 82 -0.22 24.59 -20.49
CA PRO A 82 0.99 25.23 -21.01
C PRO A 82 1.82 25.90 -19.92
N TYR A 83 1.14 26.49 -18.92
CA TYR A 83 1.77 27.09 -17.75
C TYR A 83 2.64 26.08 -17.00
N LEU A 84 2.07 24.91 -16.66
CA LEU A 84 2.80 23.86 -15.94
C LEU A 84 4.02 23.41 -16.73
N ARG A 85 3.87 23.18 -18.04
CA ARG A 85 4.99 22.78 -18.91
C ARG A 85 6.12 23.80 -18.87
N ARG A 86 5.81 25.09 -19.01
CA ARG A 86 6.81 26.16 -18.97
C ARG A 86 7.52 26.20 -17.61
N ARG A 87 6.77 26.18 -16.50
CA ARG A 87 7.35 26.24 -15.14
C ARG A 87 8.25 25.04 -14.83
N VAL A 88 7.85 23.83 -15.24
CA VAL A 88 8.68 22.62 -15.08
C VAL A 88 9.94 22.70 -15.95
N GLN A 89 9.82 23.19 -17.20
CA GLN A 89 10.98 23.37 -18.08
C GLN A 89 11.97 24.41 -17.54
N GLU A 90 11.50 25.59 -17.13
CA GLU A 90 12.32 26.63 -16.50
C GLU A 90 13.04 26.12 -15.26
N TRP A 91 12.34 25.33 -14.43
CA TRP A 91 12.94 24.68 -13.27
C TRP A 91 14.01 23.66 -13.65
N VAL A 92 13.76 22.80 -14.64
CA VAL A 92 14.72 21.82 -15.17
C VAL A 92 15.98 22.52 -15.70
N ASP A 93 15.81 23.59 -16.46
CA ASP A 93 16.90 24.37 -17.05
C ASP A 93 17.72 25.09 -15.97
N LYS A 94 17.04 25.70 -14.99
CA LYS A 94 17.66 26.38 -13.84
C LYS A 94 18.52 25.43 -13.02
N GLU A 95 18.01 24.23 -12.74
CA GLU A 95 18.73 23.19 -11.99
C GLU A 95 19.75 22.42 -12.86
N LYS A 96 19.85 22.73 -14.16
CA LYS A 96 20.76 22.13 -15.14
C LYS A 96 20.58 20.61 -15.28
N TYR A 97 19.36 20.12 -15.14
CA TYR A 97 19.07 18.70 -15.37
C TYR A 97 19.12 18.35 -16.86
N THR A 98 19.64 17.17 -17.19
CA THR A 98 19.59 16.59 -18.54
C THR A 98 18.34 15.73 -18.73
N ILE A 99 17.18 16.34 -18.47
CA ILE A 99 15.85 15.71 -18.46
C ILE A 99 14.97 16.39 -19.51
N GLU A 100 14.35 15.61 -20.38
CA GLU A 100 13.39 16.11 -21.36
C GLU A 100 12.01 16.35 -20.71
N VAL A 101 11.39 17.52 -20.90
CA VAL A 101 10.01 17.77 -20.46
C VAL A 101 9.06 17.62 -21.66
N ALA A 102 8.32 16.51 -21.69
CA ALA A 102 7.40 16.17 -22.75
C ALA A 102 5.94 16.36 -22.31
N GLN A 103 5.13 16.96 -23.17
CA GLN A 103 3.69 17.08 -23.00
C GLN A 103 3.03 16.53 -24.27
N PRO A 104 2.43 15.32 -24.23
CA PRO A 104 1.79 14.74 -25.41
C PRO A 104 0.53 15.54 -25.79
N PRO A 105 0.19 15.62 -27.09
CA PRO A 105 -0.98 16.37 -27.57
C PRO A 105 -2.28 15.85 -26.96
N ASP A 106 -2.33 14.55 -26.66
CA ASP A 106 -3.48 13.89 -26.04
C ASP A 106 -3.37 13.78 -24.51
N ALA A 107 -2.58 14.63 -23.84
CA ALA A 107 -2.29 14.58 -22.40
C ALA A 107 -3.53 14.33 -21.52
N TRP A 108 -4.66 14.96 -21.84
CA TRP A 108 -5.93 14.78 -21.14
C TRP A 108 -6.43 13.33 -21.17
N THR A 109 -6.29 12.66 -22.32
CA THR A 109 -6.82 11.30 -22.56
C THR A 109 -5.77 10.20 -22.37
N SER A 110 -4.50 10.55 -22.18
CA SER A 110 -3.38 9.60 -22.04
C SER A 110 -3.63 8.53 -20.97
N ILE A 111 -4.24 8.89 -19.83
CA ILE A 111 -4.56 7.94 -18.75
C ILE A 111 -5.59 6.90 -19.22
N ALA A 112 -6.68 7.36 -19.83
CA ALA A 112 -7.74 6.48 -20.31
C ALA A 112 -7.24 5.58 -21.45
N ARG A 113 -6.46 6.12 -22.39
CA ARG A 113 -5.85 5.34 -23.47
C ARG A 113 -4.91 4.27 -22.93
N GLY A 114 -4.06 4.62 -21.95
CA GLY A 114 -3.18 3.66 -21.28
C GLY A 114 -3.96 2.54 -20.58
N ALA A 115 -5.07 2.87 -19.92
CA ALA A 115 -5.95 1.89 -19.29
C ALA A 115 -6.60 0.94 -20.31
N VAL A 116 -7.09 1.47 -21.44
CA VAL A 116 -7.65 0.65 -22.53
C VAL A 116 -6.58 -0.27 -23.13
N MET A 117 -5.38 0.27 -23.41
CA MET A 117 -4.25 -0.54 -23.90
C MET A 117 -3.89 -1.64 -22.91
N HIS A 118 -3.84 -1.34 -21.61
CA HIS A 118 -3.58 -2.34 -20.57
C HIS A 118 -4.69 -3.41 -20.48
N GLY A 119 -5.95 -3.03 -20.65
CA GLY A 119 -7.07 -3.97 -20.67
C GLY A 119 -7.06 -4.90 -21.89
N ILE A 120 -6.60 -4.41 -23.04
CA ILE A 120 -6.44 -5.19 -24.27
C ILE A 120 -5.18 -6.09 -24.17
N GLU A 121 -4.08 -5.55 -23.66
CA GLU A 121 -2.79 -6.22 -23.49
C GLU A 121 -2.58 -6.61 -22.02
N SER A 122 -3.11 -7.77 -21.62
CA SER A 122 -3.12 -8.25 -20.23
C SER A 122 -1.74 -8.49 -19.59
N HIS A 123 -0.65 -8.39 -20.36
CA HIS A 123 0.72 -8.72 -19.91
C HIS A 123 1.71 -7.54 -19.98
N THR A 124 1.25 -6.31 -20.22
CA THR A 124 2.15 -5.16 -20.44
C THR A 124 2.84 -4.70 -19.14
N ILE A 125 2.25 -4.96 -17.96
CA ILE A 125 2.83 -4.60 -16.66
C ILE A 125 3.56 -5.82 -16.07
N LYS A 126 4.88 -5.73 -15.94
CA LYS A 126 5.72 -6.80 -15.40
C LYS A 126 5.84 -6.78 -13.87
N ASP A 127 6.02 -5.60 -13.31
CA ASP A 127 6.24 -5.39 -11.88
C ASP A 127 5.37 -4.22 -11.38
N ARG A 128 4.82 -4.36 -10.17
CA ARG A 128 4.14 -3.32 -9.41
C ARG A 128 4.87 -3.08 -8.09
N ILE A 129 4.79 -1.84 -7.62
CA ILE A 129 5.33 -1.44 -6.32
C ILE A 129 4.17 -1.28 -5.34
N ALA A 130 4.25 -1.97 -4.19
CA ALA A 130 3.28 -1.81 -3.12
C ALA A 130 3.34 -0.38 -2.55
N ARG A 131 2.18 0.29 -2.50
CA ARG A 131 2.05 1.66 -1.94
C ARG A 131 1.77 1.67 -0.44
N ILE A 132 1.35 0.53 0.10
CA ILE A 132 0.96 0.32 1.49
C ILE A 132 1.55 -1.04 1.89
N SER A 133 2.01 -1.15 3.14
CA SER A 133 2.38 -2.44 3.73
C SER A 133 1.13 -3.11 4.28
N TYR A 134 0.92 -4.37 3.94
CA TYR A 134 -0.16 -5.21 4.48
C TYR A 134 0.41 -6.38 5.27
N GLY A 135 -0.15 -6.66 6.44
CA GLY A 135 0.35 -7.70 7.33
C GLY A 135 -0.66 -8.10 8.40
N VAL A 136 -0.34 -9.17 9.10
CA VAL A 136 -1.03 -9.68 10.30
C VAL A 136 -0.05 -9.62 11.46
N TYR A 137 -0.51 -9.79 12.69
CA TYR A 137 0.40 -10.08 13.80
C TYR A 137 0.28 -11.55 14.19
N VAL A 138 1.39 -12.15 14.59
CA VAL A 138 1.48 -13.53 15.05
C VAL A 138 2.46 -13.63 16.21
N ASP A 139 2.37 -14.73 16.95
CA ASP A 139 3.34 -15.06 17.99
C ASP A 139 4.51 -15.81 17.35
N VAL A 140 5.68 -15.17 17.33
CA VAL A 140 6.88 -15.71 16.66
C VAL A 140 7.81 -16.37 17.67
N ARG A 141 8.66 -17.29 17.20
CA ARG A 141 9.72 -17.87 18.03
C ARG A 141 10.71 -16.79 18.49
N PHE A 142 11.15 -16.88 19.74
CA PHE A 142 12.13 -15.96 20.30
C PHE A 142 13.47 -16.08 19.56
N ASN A 143 14.07 -14.93 19.25
CA ASN A 143 15.36 -14.82 18.60
C ASN A 143 16.21 -13.81 19.37
N GLU A 144 17.29 -14.27 19.98
CA GLU A 144 18.15 -13.43 20.85
C GLU A 144 18.82 -12.26 20.10
N GLY A 145 18.96 -12.35 18.77
CA GLY A 145 19.51 -11.27 17.95
C GLY A 145 18.53 -10.14 17.63
N ILE A 146 17.23 -10.36 17.84
CA ILE A 146 16.17 -9.40 17.50
C ILE A 146 15.36 -9.00 18.74
N HIS A 147 15.05 -9.99 19.58
CA HIS A 147 14.13 -9.85 20.70
C HIS A 147 14.87 -9.66 22.02
N PRO A 148 14.49 -8.65 22.84
CA PRO A 148 15.06 -8.47 24.16
C PRO A 148 14.70 -9.65 25.07
N LYS A 149 15.70 -10.25 25.72
CA LYS A 149 15.56 -11.47 26.53
C LYS A 149 14.56 -11.35 27.68
N TYR A 150 14.52 -10.19 28.33
CA TYR A 150 13.65 -9.91 29.48
C TYR A 150 12.56 -8.92 29.08
N HIS A 151 11.57 -9.40 28.33
CA HIS A 151 10.42 -8.61 27.89
C HIS A 151 9.11 -9.29 28.30
N VAL A 152 8.09 -8.49 28.61
CA VAL A 152 6.78 -8.99 29.07
C VAL A 152 6.05 -9.82 28.02
N ASP A 153 6.36 -9.59 26.75
CA ASP A 153 5.78 -10.34 25.63
C ASP A 153 6.42 -11.72 25.43
N ASN A 154 7.55 -12.00 26.09
CA ASN A 154 8.20 -13.30 25.99
C ASN A 154 7.45 -14.31 26.86
N TYR A 155 7.08 -15.46 26.29
CA TYR A 155 6.39 -16.51 27.02
C TYR A 155 6.78 -17.89 26.47
N HIS A 156 6.73 -18.90 27.33
CA HIS A 156 6.83 -20.29 26.89
C HIS A 156 5.44 -20.75 26.48
N ASP A 157 5.32 -21.26 25.25
CA ASP A 157 4.09 -21.88 24.77
C ASP A 157 3.79 -23.15 25.56
N GLU A 158 2.52 -23.33 25.92
CA GLU A 158 2.09 -24.44 26.78
C GLU A 158 2.09 -25.80 26.07
N TYR A 159 2.04 -25.82 24.73
CA TYR A 159 1.95 -27.05 23.94
C TYR A 159 3.31 -27.64 23.63
N ASP A 160 4.30 -26.80 23.27
CA ASP A 160 5.62 -27.26 22.86
C ASP A 160 6.78 -26.73 23.74
N GLY A 161 6.49 -25.85 24.71
CA GLY A 161 7.49 -25.26 25.61
C GLY A 161 8.45 -24.27 24.93
N ILE A 162 8.29 -24.00 23.63
CA ILE A 162 9.18 -23.10 22.89
C ILE A 162 8.90 -21.66 23.32
N LEU A 163 9.98 -20.93 23.60
CA LEU A 163 9.93 -19.50 23.92
C LEU A 163 9.49 -18.72 22.68
N ARG A 164 8.38 -18.00 22.80
CA ARG A 164 7.77 -17.13 21.78
C ARG A 164 7.66 -15.69 22.26
N VAL A 165 7.42 -14.77 21.33
CA VAL A 165 7.17 -13.34 21.59
C VAL A 165 5.83 -12.97 20.99
N ARG A 166 4.94 -12.41 21.82
CA ARG A 166 3.58 -12.07 21.41
C ARG A 166 3.50 -10.96 20.37
N ASP A 167 2.43 -10.94 19.59
CA ASP A 167 1.97 -9.80 18.77
C ASP A 167 3.03 -9.18 17.86
N GLN A 168 3.84 -10.00 17.17
CA GLN A 168 4.81 -9.48 16.21
C GLN A 168 4.17 -9.35 14.82
N MET A 169 4.36 -8.21 14.18
CA MET A 169 3.87 -7.99 12.82
C MET A 169 4.65 -8.82 11.79
N GLU A 170 3.92 -9.65 11.07
CA GLU A 170 4.38 -10.32 9.85
C GLU A 170 3.75 -9.64 8.63
N TRP A 171 4.59 -8.86 7.94
CA TRP A 171 4.17 -8.07 6.78
C TRP A 171 4.27 -8.89 5.50
N PHE A 172 3.13 -9.28 4.92
CA PHE A 172 3.07 -9.90 3.58
C PHE A 172 3.71 -8.98 2.55
N THR A 173 3.24 -7.73 2.49
CA THR A 173 3.79 -6.72 1.59
C THR A 173 4.37 -5.58 2.41
N LYS A 174 5.51 -5.08 1.94
CA LYS A 174 6.12 -3.87 2.48
C LYS A 174 6.03 -2.79 1.42
N LYS A 175 5.49 -1.63 1.80
CA LYS A 175 5.59 -0.41 1.02
C LYS A 175 7.06 -0.19 0.71
N VAL A 176 7.37 -0.04 -0.57
CA VAL A 176 8.71 0.40 -0.95
C VAL A 176 8.70 1.92 -0.82
N GLY A 177 9.24 2.41 0.29
CA GLY A 177 9.52 3.82 0.46
C GLY A 177 10.43 4.32 -0.64
N ILE A 178 10.25 5.59 -1.02
CA ILE A 178 11.19 6.31 -1.88
C ILE A 178 12.61 6.25 -1.29
N VAL A 179 12.71 6.17 0.05
CA VAL A 179 13.95 6.04 0.82
C VAL A 179 14.57 4.62 0.71
N ILE A 180 13.78 3.57 0.49
CA ILE A 180 14.29 2.18 0.38
C ILE A 180 14.95 1.94 -0.98
N LEU A 181 14.50 2.64 -2.03
CA LEU A 181 15.21 2.65 -3.32
C LEU A 181 16.63 3.24 -3.20
N LEU A 182 16.91 4.04 -2.16
CA LEU A 182 18.21 4.69 -1.93
C LEU A 182 19.32 3.70 -1.54
N HIS A 183 18.99 2.51 -1.04
CA HIS A 183 19.96 1.48 -0.75
C HIS A 183 19.90 0.40 -1.85
N ALA A 184 20.85 0.47 -2.79
CA ALA A 184 21.13 -0.60 -3.76
C ALA A 184 21.46 -1.98 -3.11
N TYR A 185 21.45 -2.06 -1.77
CA TYR A 185 21.65 -3.26 -0.97
C TYR A 185 20.36 -4.03 -0.63
N PHE A 186 19.16 -3.49 -0.83
CA PHE A 186 17.90 -4.18 -0.48
C PHE A 186 17.13 -4.73 -1.69
N LYS A 187 17.85 -5.27 -2.67
CA LYS A 187 17.28 -6.00 -3.83
C LYS A 187 16.42 -7.22 -3.43
N HIS A 188 16.39 -7.58 -2.13
CA HIS A 188 15.75 -8.78 -1.59
C HIS A 188 14.64 -8.55 -0.54
N LEU A 189 14.26 -7.32 -0.15
CA LEU A 189 13.17 -7.11 0.83
C LEU A 189 11.96 -6.28 0.36
N GLY A 190 12.07 -5.55 -0.75
CA GLY A 190 10.89 -4.99 -1.40
C GLY A 190 10.24 -6.08 -2.24
N VAL A 191 9.06 -6.56 -1.86
CA VAL A 191 8.44 -7.62 -2.64
C VAL A 191 7.95 -7.02 -3.95
N ARG A 192 8.62 -7.38 -5.04
CA ARG A 192 8.12 -7.10 -6.38
C ARG A 192 6.83 -7.85 -6.53
N ILE A 193 5.73 -7.10 -6.65
CA ILE A 193 4.46 -7.70 -7.00
C ILE A 193 4.53 -7.90 -8.50
N ASN A 194 4.77 -9.13 -8.95
CA ASN A 194 4.62 -9.49 -10.35
C ASN A 194 3.24 -8.99 -10.81
N GLY A 195 3.21 -8.26 -11.92
CA GLY A 195 2.02 -7.56 -12.43
C GLY A 195 0.83 -8.48 -12.75
N ILE A 196 1.06 -9.79 -12.77
CA ILE A 196 0.03 -10.82 -12.95
C ILE A 196 -0.47 -11.33 -11.60
N LYS A 197 0.43 -11.86 -10.77
CA LYS A 197 0.07 -12.49 -9.49
C LYS A 197 1.27 -12.58 -8.55
N SER A 198 1.11 -12.23 -7.29
CA SER A 198 2.13 -12.46 -6.24
C SER A 198 1.52 -13.13 -5.04
N VAL A 199 2.24 -14.09 -4.46
CA VAL A 199 1.77 -14.94 -3.37
C VAL A 199 2.69 -14.79 -2.18
N PHE A 200 2.10 -14.48 -1.03
CA PHE A 200 2.76 -14.26 0.24
C PHE A 200 2.24 -15.26 1.25
N ARG A 201 3.11 -15.77 2.11
CA ARG A 201 2.78 -16.81 3.10
C ARG A 201 3.26 -16.38 4.47
N VAL A 202 2.42 -16.59 5.46
CA VAL A 202 2.79 -16.60 6.88
C VAL A 202 2.35 -17.95 7.42
N THR A 203 3.26 -18.69 8.03
CA THR A 203 2.97 -20.03 8.55
C THR A 203 2.38 -19.92 9.95
N TYR A 204 1.21 -20.51 10.13
CA TYR A 204 0.51 -20.62 11.39
C TYR A 204 0.64 -22.04 11.95
N CYS A 205 0.56 -22.15 13.27
CA CYS A 205 0.48 -23.42 13.98
C CYS A 205 -0.70 -23.35 14.94
N GLN A 206 -1.73 -24.15 14.69
CA GLN A 206 -2.91 -24.22 15.55
C GLN A 206 -2.90 -25.50 16.36
N HIS A 207 -3.25 -25.38 17.63
CA HIS A 207 -3.38 -26.49 18.58
C HIS A 207 -4.83 -26.64 19.01
N LEU A 208 -5.26 -27.88 19.25
CA LEU A 208 -6.56 -28.23 19.83
C LEU A 208 -6.39 -29.37 20.80
N GLU A 209 -7.09 -29.29 21.93
CA GLU A 209 -7.14 -30.40 22.87
C GLU A 209 -7.93 -31.57 22.29
N THR A 210 -7.74 -32.76 22.86
CA THR A 210 -8.37 -33.98 22.32
C THR A 210 -9.90 -33.91 22.37
N GLU A 211 -10.46 -33.29 23.42
CA GLU A 211 -11.90 -33.11 23.58
C GLU A 211 -12.45 -32.11 22.56
N GLU A 212 -11.77 -30.97 22.39
CA GLU A 212 -12.12 -29.95 21.40
C GLU A 212 -12.05 -30.50 19.97
N PHE A 213 -11.06 -31.34 19.65
CA PHE A 213 -10.97 -31.94 18.32
C PHE A 213 -12.06 -32.98 18.02
N ALA A 214 -12.60 -33.62 19.06
CA ALA A 214 -13.66 -34.62 18.92
C ALA A 214 -15.00 -33.95 18.54
N ASP A 215 -15.29 -32.80 19.15
CA ASP A 215 -16.48 -31.97 18.88
C ASP A 215 -16.05 -30.50 18.66
N PRO A 216 -15.50 -30.17 17.48
CA PRO A 216 -14.86 -28.88 17.24
C PRO A 216 -15.83 -27.70 17.16
N GLY A 217 -17.14 -27.95 17.14
CA GLY A 217 -18.14 -26.89 16.95
C GLY A 217 -17.87 -26.08 15.68
N ASP A 218 -17.79 -24.75 15.83
CA ASP A 218 -17.41 -23.83 14.76
C ASP A 218 -15.93 -23.43 14.90
N LEU A 219 -15.03 -24.30 14.43
CA LEU A 219 -13.58 -24.06 14.50
C LEU A 219 -13.13 -23.02 13.46
N LYS A 220 -13.21 -21.76 13.86
CA LYS A 220 -12.76 -20.62 13.09
C LYS A 220 -11.72 -19.82 13.84
N ILE A 221 -10.73 -19.33 13.12
CA ILE A 221 -9.76 -18.37 13.63
C ILE A 221 -10.00 -17.02 12.97
N THR A 222 -9.77 -15.94 13.72
CA THR A 222 -9.94 -14.59 13.22
C THR A 222 -8.66 -13.81 13.41
N ASP A 223 -8.10 -13.33 12.31
CA ASP A 223 -6.92 -12.46 12.27
C ASP A 223 -7.31 -11.06 11.79
N ALA A 224 -6.76 -10.01 12.40
CA ALA A 224 -6.93 -8.66 11.86
C ALA A 224 -5.88 -8.37 10.78
N LEU A 225 -6.32 -7.93 9.59
CA LEU A 225 -5.44 -7.41 8.55
C LEU A 225 -5.09 -5.95 8.87
N TYR A 226 -3.80 -5.65 8.91
CA TYR A 226 -3.30 -4.29 9.14
C TYR A 226 -2.73 -3.66 7.88
N ALA A 227 -2.91 -2.34 7.76
CA ALA A 227 -2.23 -1.49 6.81
C ALA A 227 -1.24 -0.56 7.52
N TYR A 228 -0.15 -0.25 6.83
CA TYR A 228 0.79 0.78 7.25
C TYR A 228 1.32 1.58 6.04
N ASN A 229 1.35 2.91 6.19
CA ASN A 229 1.80 3.85 5.15
C ASN A 229 3.06 4.63 5.56
N GLY A 230 3.97 4.00 6.30
CA GLY A 230 5.32 4.52 6.50
C GLY A 230 6.34 3.69 5.72
N ASP A 231 7.58 4.19 5.69
CA ASP A 231 8.67 3.54 4.96
C ASP A 231 9.29 2.41 5.79
N ASP A 232 9.38 2.57 7.11
CA ASP A 232 9.90 1.55 8.03
C ASP A 232 8.77 0.83 8.76
N THR A 233 8.50 -0.42 8.39
CA THR A 233 7.39 -1.20 8.95
C THR A 233 7.61 -1.51 10.43
N PRO A 234 6.67 -1.15 11.33
CA PRO A 234 6.77 -1.44 12.75
C PRO A 234 6.74 -2.95 13.03
N ALA A 235 7.43 -3.37 14.10
CA ALA A 235 7.41 -4.75 14.58
C ALA A 235 6.13 -5.10 15.35
N LYS A 236 5.33 -4.10 15.77
CA LYS A 236 4.15 -4.27 16.61
C LYS A 236 2.91 -3.63 16.00
N PRO A 237 1.71 -4.21 16.21
CA PRO A 237 0.45 -3.63 15.74
C PRO A 237 0.12 -2.30 16.45
N SER A 238 0.62 -2.09 17.67
CA SER A 238 0.52 -0.83 18.42
C SER A 238 1.44 0.28 17.90
N GLY A 239 2.27 -0.02 16.88
CA GLY A 239 3.15 0.96 16.24
C GLY A 239 2.37 2.13 15.67
N TYR A 240 2.90 3.35 15.85
CA TYR A 240 2.24 4.56 15.37
C TYR A 240 1.96 4.51 13.87
N GLY A 241 0.70 4.73 13.48
CA GLY A 241 0.25 4.74 12.09
C GLY A 241 -0.12 3.38 11.49
N VAL A 242 0.03 2.29 12.25
CA VAL A 242 -0.53 0.97 11.90
C VAL A 242 -2.03 1.02 12.15
N ARG A 243 -2.83 0.59 11.16
CA ARG A 243 -4.29 0.62 11.24
C ARG A 243 -4.90 -0.73 10.86
N PRO A 244 -5.88 -1.25 11.63
CA PRO A 244 -6.65 -2.40 11.19
C PRO A 244 -7.50 -2.02 9.96
N LEU A 245 -7.76 -3.00 9.09
CA LEU A 245 -8.55 -2.84 7.86
C LEU A 245 -9.81 -3.68 7.88
N CYS A 246 -9.64 -4.95 8.19
CA CYS A 246 -10.69 -5.95 8.21
C CYS A 246 -10.27 -7.13 9.07
N ASP A 247 -11.27 -7.88 9.51
CA ASP A 247 -11.10 -9.19 10.12
C ASP A 247 -11.11 -10.26 9.03
N LEU A 248 -10.15 -11.18 9.12
CA LEU A 248 -9.96 -12.33 8.26
C LEU A 248 -10.35 -13.57 9.04
N GLU A 249 -11.52 -14.12 8.75
CA GLU A 249 -12.01 -15.35 9.38
C GLU A 249 -11.60 -16.55 8.54
N THR A 250 -10.82 -17.47 9.11
CA THR A 250 -10.39 -18.72 8.47
C THR A 250 -11.11 -19.92 9.08
N ASP A 251 -11.86 -20.64 8.25
CA ASP A 251 -12.59 -21.85 8.64
C ASP A 251 -11.70 -23.11 8.56
N LEU A 252 -11.32 -23.61 9.74
CA LEU A 252 -10.48 -24.79 9.88
C LEU A 252 -11.30 -26.10 9.88
N ASN A 253 -12.64 -26.05 9.96
CA ASN A 253 -13.49 -27.24 9.85
C ASN A 253 -13.40 -27.89 8.47
N SER A 254 -12.99 -27.11 7.47
CA SER A 254 -12.74 -27.59 6.10
C SER A 254 -11.50 -28.48 5.99
N ILE A 255 -10.63 -28.51 6.99
CA ILE A 255 -9.37 -29.26 6.98
C ILE A 255 -9.63 -30.72 7.36
N PRO A 256 -9.26 -31.69 6.50
CA PRO A 256 -9.42 -33.11 6.81
C PRO A 256 -8.68 -33.53 8.09
N LYS A 257 -9.30 -34.37 8.92
CA LYS A 257 -8.75 -34.78 10.23
C LYS A 257 -7.37 -35.42 10.13
N GLU A 258 -7.09 -36.13 9.04
CA GLU A 258 -5.79 -36.75 8.76
C GLU A 258 -4.62 -35.76 8.55
N LYS A 259 -4.91 -34.48 8.32
CA LYS A 259 -3.88 -33.43 8.25
C LYS A 259 -3.40 -33.00 9.62
N TRP A 260 -4.19 -33.23 10.66
CA TRP A 260 -3.85 -32.88 12.03
C TRP A 260 -2.92 -33.93 12.64
N LYS A 261 -1.77 -33.47 13.13
CA LYS A 261 -0.75 -34.30 13.79
C LYS A 261 -1.09 -34.43 15.27
N VAL A 262 -1.05 -35.64 15.80
CA VAL A 262 -1.14 -35.86 17.25
C VAL A 262 0.23 -35.62 17.89
N ARG A 263 0.23 -34.84 18.97
CA ARG A 263 1.40 -34.50 19.78
C ARG A 263 1.04 -34.63 21.26
N ASN A 264 2.07 -34.65 22.12
CA ASN A 264 1.90 -34.66 23.57
C ASN A 264 2.54 -33.41 24.15
N LYS A 265 1.85 -32.76 25.09
CA LYS A 265 2.37 -31.67 25.91
C LYS A 265 3.50 -32.19 26.81
N THR A 266 4.19 -31.27 27.49
CA THR A 266 5.24 -31.61 28.47
C THR A 266 4.72 -32.41 29.66
N ASP A 267 3.43 -32.30 29.99
CA ASP A 267 2.76 -33.05 31.05
C ASP A 267 2.23 -34.44 30.61
N GLY A 268 2.39 -34.80 29.34
CA GLY A 268 1.92 -36.07 28.75
C GLY A 268 0.52 -36.04 28.14
N THR A 269 -0.22 -34.94 28.25
CA THR A 269 -1.56 -34.77 27.65
C THR A 269 -1.47 -34.68 26.12
N SER A 270 -2.29 -35.43 25.39
CA SER A 270 -2.32 -35.39 23.92
C SER A 270 -3.13 -34.21 23.37
N TYR A 271 -2.62 -33.61 22.30
CA TYR A 271 -3.29 -32.55 21.53
C TYR A 271 -3.12 -32.78 20.02
N TYR A 272 -3.98 -32.16 19.24
CA TYR A 272 -3.92 -32.11 17.79
C TYR A 272 -3.26 -30.80 17.34
N MET A 273 -2.43 -30.89 16.33
CA MET A 273 -1.69 -29.75 15.78
C MET A 273 -1.79 -29.73 14.26
N ILE A 274 -2.05 -28.56 13.70
CA ILE A 274 -1.95 -28.32 12.26
C ILE A 274 -1.01 -27.14 12.00
N GLU A 275 -0.12 -27.32 11.04
CA GLU A 275 0.67 -26.25 10.44
C GLU A 275 0.08 -25.95 9.06
N PHE A 276 -0.22 -24.69 8.80
CA PHE A 276 -0.75 -24.23 7.52
C PHE A 276 -0.17 -22.86 7.17
N ASP A 277 -0.14 -22.55 5.89
CA ASP A 277 0.23 -21.22 5.41
C ASP A 277 -1.04 -20.39 5.22
N PHE A 278 -1.12 -19.26 5.92
CA PHE A 278 -2.05 -18.20 5.58
C PHE A 278 -1.49 -17.43 4.37
N VAL A 279 -2.25 -17.43 3.29
CA VAL A 279 -1.82 -16.96 1.99
C VAL A 279 -2.50 -15.66 1.64
N MET A 280 -1.73 -14.61 1.34
CA MET A 280 -2.22 -13.43 0.65
C MET A 280 -1.77 -13.46 -0.81
N GLU A 281 -2.71 -13.36 -1.74
CA GLU A 281 -2.43 -13.19 -3.15
C GLU A 281 -2.82 -11.80 -3.62
N VAL A 282 -1.90 -11.15 -4.33
CA VAL A 282 -2.16 -9.88 -5.00
C VAL A 282 -2.37 -10.15 -6.48
N GLU A 283 -3.57 -9.87 -6.97
CA GLU A 283 -3.95 -10.00 -8.38
C GLU A 283 -4.52 -8.67 -8.88
N GLY A 284 -3.69 -7.90 -9.59
CA GLY A 284 -4.04 -6.56 -10.05
C GLY A 284 -4.32 -5.58 -8.91
N GLU A 285 -5.60 -5.29 -8.66
CA GLU A 285 -6.08 -4.42 -7.57
C GLU A 285 -6.80 -5.20 -6.45
N LYS A 286 -6.84 -6.53 -6.55
CA LYS A 286 -7.49 -7.41 -5.59
C LYS A 286 -6.48 -8.00 -4.62
N LEU A 287 -6.86 -8.06 -3.36
CA LEU A 287 -6.23 -8.89 -2.35
C LEU A 287 -7.13 -10.10 -2.14
N LEU A 288 -6.58 -11.29 -2.37
CA LEU A 288 -7.23 -12.57 -2.13
C LEU A 288 -6.54 -13.24 -0.95
N PHE A 289 -7.31 -13.88 -0.09
CA PHE A 289 -6.79 -14.60 1.06
C PHE A 289 -7.19 -16.06 0.99
N GLY A 290 -6.35 -16.93 1.54
CA GLY A 290 -6.60 -18.36 1.54
C GLY A 290 -5.74 -19.09 2.55
N LEU A 291 -6.08 -20.36 2.75
CA LEU A 291 -5.31 -21.28 3.59
C LEU A 291 -4.67 -22.33 2.68
N GLU A 292 -3.40 -22.66 2.90
CA GLU A 292 -2.67 -23.65 2.12
C GLU A 292 -1.99 -24.66 3.06
N ILE A 293 -2.16 -25.96 2.77
CA ILE A 293 -1.50 -27.06 3.49
C ILE A 293 -0.84 -27.94 2.44
N ASP A 294 0.47 -28.18 2.57
CA ASP A 294 1.26 -28.99 1.64
C ASP A 294 1.12 -28.53 0.17
N GLY A 295 0.99 -27.22 -0.08
CA GLY A 295 0.78 -26.67 -1.42
C GLY A 295 -0.66 -26.74 -1.95
N VAL A 296 -1.58 -27.35 -1.20
CA VAL A 296 -3.00 -27.46 -1.55
C VAL A 296 -3.78 -26.34 -0.89
N LYS A 297 -4.51 -25.55 -1.70
CA LYS A 297 -5.38 -24.49 -1.20
C LYS A 297 -6.70 -25.02 -0.71
N TYR A 298 -7.13 -24.50 0.43
CA TYR A 298 -8.45 -24.70 1.00
C TYR A 298 -9.21 -23.37 0.93
N SER A 299 -10.46 -23.45 0.50
CA SER A 299 -11.39 -22.31 0.57
C SER A 299 -11.84 -22.14 2.01
N GLY A 300 -11.66 -20.97 2.59
CA GLY A 300 -12.10 -20.77 3.97
C GLY A 300 -11.79 -19.42 4.58
N VAL A 301 -11.17 -18.49 3.84
CA VAL A 301 -10.90 -17.15 4.38
C VAL A 301 -11.94 -16.16 3.88
N SER A 302 -12.65 -15.52 4.80
CA SER A 302 -13.57 -14.42 4.51
C SER A 302 -13.08 -13.12 5.14
N ALA A 303 -13.33 -11.99 4.50
CA ALA A 303 -12.89 -10.68 4.96
C ALA A 303 -14.09 -9.80 5.32
N THR A 304 -14.12 -9.28 6.55
CA THR A 304 -15.14 -8.37 7.06
C THR A 304 -14.52 -7.00 7.35
N PHE A 305 -14.86 -5.99 6.56
CA PHE A 305 -14.32 -4.64 6.70
C PHE A 305 -15.02 -3.86 7.83
N HIS A 306 -14.25 -3.06 8.57
CA HIS A 306 -14.74 -2.19 9.64
C HIS A 306 -15.29 -0.87 9.12
#